data_AF-A0A7J2TXH8-F1
#
_entry.id   AF-A0A7J2TXH8-F1
#
_cell.length_a   1.000
_cell.length_b   1.000
_cell.length_c   1.000
_cell.angle_alpha   90.00
_cell.angle_beta   90.00
_cell.angle_gamma   90.00
#
_symmetry.space_group_name_H-M   'P 1'
#
loop_
_entity.id
_entity.type
_entity.pdbx_description
1 polymer ?
#
loop_
_entity_poly.entity_id
_entity_poly.type
_entity_poly.pdbx_seq_one_letter_code
_entity_poly.pdbx_strand_id
1 'polypeptide(L)'
;MPIYFDEKNDWQIVSTLSKTVYRDEDVGLVIKMRNPFNTKSYVLLFCGKRFKGTRAATLALIRHAKLLEEGNKFKDGIARVVKGVDKDSDGIIDDCIFIE
;
A
#
# COMPACT_ATOMS: atom_id res chain seq x y z
N MET A 1 5.15 -3.74 11.94
CA MET A 1 4.84 -3.63 10.49
C MET A 1 5.70 -2.52 9.90
N PRO A 2 6.22 -2.67 8.67
CA PRO A 2 7.07 -1.66 8.03
C PRO A 2 6.31 -0.39 7.64
N ILE A 3 5.04 -0.51 7.26
CA ILE A 3 4.13 0.58 6.92
C ILE A 3 2.86 0.37 7.75
N TYR A 4 2.32 1.43 8.36
CA TYR A 4 1.16 1.35 9.24
C TYR A 4 0.30 2.62 9.18
N PHE A 5 -0.93 2.53 9.69
CA PHE A 5 -1.82 3.67 9.85
C PHE A 5 -1.65 4.29 11.24
N ASP A 6 -1.50 5.61 11.27
CA ASP A 6 -1.44 6.38 12.50
C ASP A 6 -2.82 6.96 12.84
N GLU A 7 -3.55 6.22 13.68
CA GLU A 7 -4.90 6.56 14.15
C GLU A 7 -4.98 7.93 14.83
N LYS A 8 -3.90 8.38 15.48
CA LYS A 8 -3.90 9.67 16.20
C LYS A 8 -3.86 10.86 15.25
N ASN A 9 -3.39 10.66 14.03
CA ASN A 9 -3.15 11.71 13.04
C ASN A 9 -3.94 11.43 11.75
N ASP A 10 -5.27 11.38 11.87
CA ASP A 10 -6.19 11.23 10.73
C ASP A 10 -5.90 10.00 9.86
N TRP A 11 -5.56 8.88 10.49
CA TRP A 11 -5.26 7.62 9.79
C TRP A 11 -4.24 7.79 8.65
N GLN A 12 -3.26 8.68 8.82
CA GLN A 12 -2.19 8.85 7.84
C GLN A 12 -1.35 7.57 7.75
N ILE A 13 -0.85 7.27 6.55
CA ILE A 13 0.01 6.11 6.31
C ILE A 13 1.45 6.53 6.59
N VAL A 14 2.13 5.80 7.48
CA VAL A 14 3.52 6.08 7.87
C VAL A 14 4.38 4.91 7.45
N SER A 15 5.43 5.18 6.66
CA SER A 15 6.47 4.20 6.34
C SER A 15 7.67 4.39 7.26
N THR A 16 8.02 3.34 7.99
CA THR A 16 9.26 3.31 8.79
C THR A 16 10.50 3.08 7.93
N LEU A 17 10.32 2.62 6.68
CA LEU A 17 11.41 2.34 5.74
C LEU A 17 11.92 3.63 5.10
N SER A 18 11.01 4.46 4.58
CA SER A 18 11.32 5.74 3.93
C SER A 18 11.28 6.93 4.89
N LYS A 19 10.67 6.77 6.07
CA LYS A 19 10.30 7.86 7.00
C LYS A 19 9.33 8.88 6.38
N THR A 20 8.62 8.47 5.33
CA THR A 20 7.62 9.29 4.64
C THR A 20 6.23 9.09 5.26
N VAL A 21 5.47 10.18 5.29
CA VAL A 21 4.09 10.20 5.77
C VAL A 21 3.19 10.56 4.59
N TYR A 22 2.26 9.67 4.28
CA TYR A 22 1.30 9.81 3.19
C TYR A 22 -0.08 10.16 3.77
N ARG A 23 -0.64 11.28 3.31
CA ARG A 23 -1.87 11.86 3.87
C ARG A 23 -3.07 11.79 2.94
N ASP A 24 -2.82 11.58 1.65
CA ASP A 24 -3.85 11.62 0.61
C ASP A 24 -4.82 10.43 0.75
N GLU A 25 -6.09 10.65 0.41
CA GLU A 25 -7.16 9.65 0.55
C GLU A 25 -7.13 8.54 -0.51
N ASP A 26 -6.46 8.81 -1.63
CA ASP A 26 -6.22 7.90 -2.75
C ASP A 26 -4.98 7.01 -2.54
N VAL A 27 -4.35 7.08 -1.36
CA VAL A 27 -3.18 6.26 -1.02
C VAL A 27 -3.58 4.96 -0.35
N GLY A 28 -2.99 3.89 -0.85
CA GLY A 28 -3.08 2.53 -0.32
C GLY A 28 -1.71 1.92 -0.06
N LEU A 29 -1.72 0.74 0.55
CA LEU A 29 -0.52 -0.05 0.82
C LEU A 29 -0.75 -1.52 0.50
N VAL A 30 0.32 -2.19 0.11
CA VAL A 30 0.37 -3.64 -0.09
C VAL A 30 1.54 -4.18 0.70
N ILE A 31 1.26 -5.04 1.68
CA ILE A 31 2.28 -5.66 2.54
C ILE A 31 2.15 -7.18 2.48
N LYS A 32 3.23 -7.86 2.12
CA LYS A 32 3.40 -9.28 2.34
C LYS A 32 4.43 -9.46 3.45
N MET A 33 4.06 -10.07 4.56
CA MET A 33 4.98 -10.32 5.67
C MET A 33 4.75 -11.70 6.27
N ARG A 34 5.73 -12.22 7.03
CA ARG A 34 5.52 -13.44 7.80
C ARG A 34 4.37 -13.25 8.77
N ASN A 35 3.54 -14.27 8.89
CA ASN A 35 2.42 -14.26 9.83
C ASN A 35 2.97 -14.25 11.27
N PRO A 36 2.62 -13.25 12.10
CA PRO A 36 3.10 -13.16 13.48
C PRO A 36 2.61 -14.31 14.36
N PHE A 37 1.49 -14.96 14.01
CA PHE A 37 0.94 -16.09 14.76
C PHE A 37 1.43 -17.46 14.27
N ASN A 38 1.94 -17.55 13.03
CA ASN A 38 2.47 -18.79 12.47
C ASN A 38 3.59 -18.51 11.46
N THR A 39 4.84 -18.66 11.91
CA THR A 39 6.05 -18.32 11.14
C THR A 39 6.27 -19.12 9.86
N LYS A 40 5.53 -20.23 9.67
CA LYS A 40 5.53 -21.02 8.42
C LYS A 40 4.61 -20.46 7.33
N SER A 41 3.81 -19.45 7.65
CA SER A 41 2.83 -18.84 6.73
C SER A 41 3.11 -17.36 6.52
N TYR A 42 2.55 -16.80 5.45
CA TYR A 42 2.64 -15.38 5.11
C TYR A 42 1.25 -14.75 5.14
N VAL A 43 1.19 -13.47 5.51
CA VAL A 43 0.00 -12.63 5.40
C VAL A 43 0.23 -11.64 4.27
N LEU A 44 -0.74 -11.57 3.36
CA LEU A 44 -0.84 -10.49 2.38
C LEU A 44 -1.94 -9.53 2.84
N LEU A 45 -1.57 -8.29 3.10
CA LEU A 45 -2.45 -7.19 3.46
C LEU A 45 -2.50 -6.19 2.30
N PHE A 46 -3.70 -5.76 1.94
CA PHE A 46 -3.91 -4.64 1.04
C PHE A 46 -5.05 -3.79 1.60
N CYS A 47 -4.83 -2.49 1.75
CA CYS A 47 -5.80 -1.56 2.29
C CYS A 47 -5.36 -0.13 1.95
N GLY A 48 -6.25 0.84 2.10
CA GLY A 48 -5.89 2.25 2.00
C GLY A 48 -6.57 3.11 3.03
N LYS A 49 -6.19 4.39 3.05
CA LYS A 49 -6.71 5.36 4.02
C LYS A 49 -8.22 5.48 3.92
N ARG A 50 -8.77 5.47 2.70
CA ARG A 50 -10.20 5.46 2.41
C ARG A 50 -10.51 4.53 1.23
N PHE A 51 -11.77 4.52 0.78
CA PHE A 51 -12.24 3.70 -0.33
C PHE A 51 -11.37 3.84 -1.60
N LYS A 52 -10.98 5.08 -1.95
CA LYS A 52 -10.10 5.35 -3.10
C LYS A 52 -8.74 4.67 -2.95
N GLY A 53 -8.09 4.80 -1.79
CA GLY A 53 -6.83 4.13 -1.49
C GLY A 53 -6.93 2.60 -1.49
N THR A 54 -8.00 2.02 -0.95
CA THR A 54 -8.22 0.56 -1.00
C THR A 54 -8.36 0.09 -2.43
N ARG A 55 -9.10 0.81 -3.27
CA ARG A 55 -9.23 0.52 -4.71
C ARG A 55 -7.87 0.58 -5.42
N ALA A 56 -7.04 1.56 -5.10
CA ALA A 56 -5.67 1.66 -5.63
C ALA A 56 -4.82 0.45 -5.20
N ALA A 57 -4.88 0.04 -3.93
CA ALA A 57 -4.17 -1.15 -3.43
C ALA A 57 -4.64 -2.44 -4.12
N THR A 58 -5.94 -2.59 -4.35
CA THR A 58 -6.49 -3.71 -5.10
C THR A 58 -6.00 -3.70 -6.55
N LEU A 59 -6.03 -2.55 -7.23
CA LEU A 59 -5.53 -2.39 -8.61
C LEU A 59 -4.05 -2.78 -8.73
N ALA A 60 -3.22 -2.36 -7.76
CA ALA A 60 -1.82 -2.72 -7.71
C ALA A 60 -1.62 -4.24 -7.66
N LEU A 61 -2.44 -4.95 -6.88
CA LEU A 61 -2.37 -6.40 -6.78
C LEU A 61 -2.80 -7.10 -8.07
N ILE A 62 -3.89 -6.65 -8.70
CA ILE A 62 -4.46 -7.35 -9.87
C ILE A 62 -3.75 -7.02 -11.19
N ARG A 63 -3.28 -5.78 -11.37
CA ARG A 63 -2.66 -5.31 -12.62
C ARG A 63 -1.14 -5.29 -12.56
N HIS A 64 -0.58 -5.04 -11.39
CA HIS A 64 0.84 -4.73 -11.22
C HIS A 64 1.55 -5.69 -10.26
N ALA A 65 1.04 -6.93 -10.13
CA ALA A 65 1.58 -7.94 -9.21
C ALA A 65 3.11 -8.15 -9.35
N LYS A 66 3.61 -8.14 -10.59
CA LYS A 66 5.04 -8.33 -10.89
C LYS A 66 5.90 -7.15 -10.41
N LEU A 67 5.35 -5.95 -10.43
CA LEU A 67 6.05 -4.73 -10.02
C LEU A 67 6.12 -4.59 -8.50
N LEU A 68 5.36 -5.37 -7.72
CA LEU A 68 5.34 -5.30 -6.26
C LEU A 68 6.70 -5.59 -5.62
N GLU A 69 7.50 -6.45 -6.24
CA GLU A 69 8.86 -6.76 -5.77
C GLU A 69 9.90 -5.72 -6.23
N GLU A 70 9.63 -5.00 -7.33
CA GLU A 70 10.54 -4.02 -7.90
C GLU A 70 10.59 -2.74 -7.06
N GLY A 71 11.78 -2.39 -6.56
CA GLY A 71 11.98 -1.19 -5.73
C GLY A 71 11.52 -1.34 -4.28
N ASN A 72 11.03 -2.52 -3.89
CA ASN A 72 10.67 -2.83 -2.51
C ASN A 72 11.88 -2.72 -1.57
N LYS A 73 11.77 -1.87 -0.56
CA LYS A 73 12.83 -1.64 0.44
C LYS A 73 12.78 -2.64 1.61
N PHE A 74 11.72 -3.44 1.71
CA PHE A 74 11.52 -4.37 2.81
C PHE A 74 12.18 -5.72 2.53
N LYS A 75 13.21 -6.09 3.30
CA LYS A 75 14.00 -7.31 3.07
C LYS A 75 13.24 -8.62 3.35
N ASP A 76 12.30 -8.61 4.29
CA ASP A 76 11.63 -9.83 4.78
C ASP A 76 10.23 -10.06 4.16
N GLY A 77 9.96 -9.45 3.01
CA GLY A 77 8.68 -9.57 2.33
C GLY A 77 8.46 -8.47 1.30
N ILE A 78 7.23 -7.97 1.22
CA ILE A 78 6.85 -6.84 0.36
C ILE A 78 6.23 -5.77 1.25
N ALA A 79 6.63 -4.51 1.07
CA ALA A 79 5.94 -3.38 1.69
C ALA A 79 5.98 -2.20 0.72
N ARG A 80 4.84 -1.92 0.10
CA ARG A 80 4.69 -0.92 -0.96
C ARG A 80 3.59 0.06 -0.63
N VAL A 81 3.78 1.30 -1.04
CA VAL A 81 2.75 2.35 -0.99
C VAL A 81 2.34 2.68 -2.41
N VAL A 82 1.04 2.75 -2.63
CA VAL A 82 0.44 3.01 -3.94
C VAL A 82 -0.46 4.23 -3.88
N LYS A 83 -0.48 4.99 -4.96
CA LYS A 83 -1.41 6.11 -5.15
C LYS A 83 -2.33 5.81 -6.30
N GLY A 84 -3.63 5.98 -6.08
CA GLY A 84 -4.63 5.90 -7.13
C GLY A 84 -4.47 7.02 -8.13
N VAL A 85 -4.67 6.71 -9.41
CA VAL A 85 -4.67 7.68 -10.50
C VAL A 85 -6.02 7.60 -11.19
N ASP A 86 -6.68 8.75 -11.24
CA ASP A 86 -7.86 9.01 -12.04
C ASP A 86 -7.37 9.57 -13.39
N LYS A 87 -7.58 8.82 -14.48
CA LYS A 87 -6.98 9.15 -15.79
C LYS A 87 -7.87 10.06 -16.61
N ASP A 88 -9.18 9.94 -16.47
CA ASP A 88 -10.16 10.71 -17.25
C ASP A 88 -10.86 11.80 -16.42
N SER A 89 -10.47 11.94 -15.15
CA SER A 89 -10.98 12.95 -14.20
C SER A 89 -12.46 12.78 -13.86
N ASP A 90 -12.98 11.56 -13.89
CA ASP A 90 -14.36 11.24 -13.51
C ASP A 90 -14.56 11.04 -11.99
N GLY A 91 -13.48 11.10 -11.21
CA GLY A 91 -13.45 10.90 -9.76
C GLY A 91 -13.22 9.45 -9.34
N ILE A 92 -13.08 8.53 -10.29
CA ILE A 92 -12.89 7.10 -10.13
C ILE A 92 -11.40 6.75 -10.31
N ILE A 93 -10.90 5.81 -9.50
CA ILE A 93 -9.52 5.34 -9.65
C ILE A 93 -9.47 4.27 -10.76
N ASP A 94 -8.80 4.60 -11.86
CA ASP A 94 -8.63 3.70 -13.02
C ASP A 94 -7.35 2.89 -12.95
N ASP A 95 -6.30 3.47 -12.37
CA ASP A 95 -4.98 2.89 -12.28
C ASP A 95 -4.31 3.27 -10.96
N CYS A 96 -3.10 2.78 -10.75
CA CYS A 96 -2.29 3.16 -9.61
C CYS A 96 -0.81 3.22 -9.97
N ILE A 97 -0.08 4.03 -9.21
CA ILE A 97 1.38 4.10 -9.27
C ILE A 97 1.99 3.73 -7.94
N PHE A 98 3.17 3.12 -7.95
CA PHE A 98 3.96 2.90 -6.75
C PHE A 98 4.72 4.17 -6.40
N ILE A 99 4.52 4.65 -5.18
CA ILE A 99 5.23 5.82 -4.64
C ILE A 99 6.26 5.43 -3.57
N GLU A 100 6.25 4.16 -3.17
CA GLU A 100 7.28 3.46 -2.42
C GLU A 100 7.21 1.97 -2.77
#